data_AF-A0A2V9QH10-F1
#
_entry.id   AF-A0A2V9QH10-F1
#
_cell.length_a   1.000
_cell.length_b   1.000
_cell.length_c   1.000
_cell.angle_alpha   90.00
_cell.angle_beta   90.00
_cell.angle_gamma   90.00
#
_symmetry.space_group_name_H-M   'P 1'
#
loop_
_entity.id
_entity.type
_entity.pdbx_description
1 polymer ?
#
loop_
_entity_poly.entity_id
_entity_poly.type
_entity_poly.pdbx_seq_one_letter_code
_entity_poly.pdbx_strand_id
1 'polypeptide(L)'
;MKSIIVGTAGHIDHGKTALVKALTGIDADRLAEEKRRGITIDLGFAHLELPGPDGKRLRFGFVDVPGHERFVRNMLAGVGGIDLVL
;
A
#
# COMPACT_ATOMS: atom_id res chain seq x y z
N MET A 1 -3.51 8.52 -19.56
CA MET A 1 -2.86 8.42 -18.23
C MET A 1 -2.62 6.95 -17.98
N LYS A 2 -1.37 6.54 -17.73
CA LYS A 2 -1.06 5.14 -17.42
C LYS A 2 -1.15 4.95 -15.90
N SER A 3 -1.77 3.86 -15.47
CA SER A 3 -1.87 3.49 -14.05
C SER A 3 -1.08 2.21 -13.81
N ILE A 4 -0.41 2.13 -12.66
CA ILE A 4 0.30 0.94 -12.18
C ILE A 4 -0.12 0.72 -10.74
N ILE A 5 -0.57 -0.49 -10.41
CA ILE A 5 -0.92 -0.92 -9.06
C ILE A 5 0.29 -1.60 -8.42
N VAL A 6 0.75 -1.04 -7.31
CA VAL A 6 1.88 -1.52 -6.53
C VAL A 6 1.35 -2.07 -5.20
N GLY A 7 1.61 -3.33 -4.91
CA GLY A 7 1.38 -3.90 -3.58
C GLY A 7 2.61 -3.79 -2.71
N THR A 8 2.44 -3.45 -1.43
CA THR A 8 3.50 -3.67 -0.42
C THR A 8 3.21 -4.94 0.34
N ALA A 9 4.16 -5.87 0.40
CA ALA A 9 4.03 -7.13 1.11
C ALA A 9 5.25 -7.42 1.99
N GLY A 10 5.09 -8.28 3.00
CA GLY A 10 6.18 -8.60 3.92
C GLY A 10 5.72 -8.72 5.38
N HIS A 11 6.63 -9.14 6.24
CA HIS A 11 6.35 -9.43 7.64
C HIS A 11 5.84 -8.19 8.41
N ILE A 12 5.17 -8.42 9.54
CA ILE A 12 4.74 -7.35 10.44
C ILE A 12 5.94 -6.49 10.87
N ASP A 13 5.71 -5.19 11.10
CA ASP A 13 6.71 -4.22 11.57
C ASP A 13 7.96 -4.00 10.68
N HIS A 14 7.95 -4.49 9.44
CA HIS A 14 9.03 -4.26 8.47
C HIS A 14 8.88 -2.94 7.67
N GLY A 15 8.07 -2.00 8.16
CA GLY A 15 8.01 -0.63 7.62
C GLY A 15 7.24 -0.43 6.31
N LYS A 16 6.40 -1.38 5.88
CA LYS A 16 5.57 -1.28 4.66
C LYS A 16 4.74 0.01 4.61
N THR A 17 3.92 0.24 5.64
CA THR A 17 3.05 1.42 5.76
C THR A 17 3.86 2.71 5.86
N ALA A 18 4.99 2.67 6.57
CA ALA A 18 5.90 3.81 6.67
C ALA A 18 6.49 4.18 5.31
N LEU A 19 6.86 3.19 4.48
CA LEU A 19 7.34 3.41 3.12
C LEU A 19 6.24 4.02 2.24
N VAL A 20 5.02 3.47 2.27
CA VAL A 20 3.87 4.01 1.52
C VAL A 20 3.63 5.48 1.90
N LYS A 21 3.63 5.79 3.20
CA LYS A 21 3.45 7.15 3.69
C LYS A 21 4.59 8.08 3.27
N ALA A 22 5.83 7.61 3.28
CA ALA A 22 6.98 8.40 2.83
C ALA A 22 6.92 8.71 1.32
N LEU A 23 6.46 7.76 0.51
CA LEU A 23 6.35 7.93 -0.95
C LEU A 23 5.16 8.80 -1.37
N THR A 24 4.03 8.67 -0.68
CA THR A 24 2.75 9.25 -1.12
C THR A 24 2.28 10.42 -0.27
N GLY A 25 2.81 10.57 0.94
CA GLY A 25 2.28 11.49 1.97
C GLY A 25 0.96 11.01 2.59
N ILE A 26 0.42 9.87 2.18
CA ILE A 26 -0.88 9.35 2.62
C ILE A 26 -0.65 8.31 3.73
N ASP A 27 -1.36 8.47 4.83
CA ASP A 27 -1.39 7.49 5.91
C ASP A 27 -2.39 6.38 5.55
N ALA A 28 -1.89 5.17 5.28
CA ALA A 28 -2.69 4.04 4.83
C ALA A 28 -3.48 3.38 5.99
N ASP A 29 -2.96 3.49 7.22
CA ASP A 29 -3.62 2.99 8.44
C ASP A 29 -4.75 3.94 8.84
N ARG A 30 -5.96 3.65 8.36
CA ARG A 30 -7.15 4.48 8.55
C ARG A 30 -7.92 4.15 9.82
N LEU A 31 -7.80 2.93 10.34
CA LEU A 31 -8.55 2.48 11.51
C LEU A 31 -7.88 3.01 12.78
N ALA A 32 -8.69 3.46 13.74
CA ALA A 32 -8.18 3.88 15.05
C ALA A 32 -7.44 2.75 15.77
N GLU A 33 -7.81 1.50 15.50
CA GLU A 33 -7.15 0.32 16.06
C GLU A 33 -5.75 0.11 15.49
N GLU A 34 -5.55 0.32 14.18
CA GLU A 34 -4.24 0.22 13.53
C GLU A 34 -3.26 1.22 14.15
N LYS A 35 -3.70 2.48 14.30
CA LYS A 35 -2.89 3.54 14.93
C LYS A 35 -2.57 3.25 16.40
N ARG A 36 -3.51 2.68 17.15
CA ARG A 36 -3.29 2.32 18.57
C ARG A 36 -2.34 1.14 18.72
N ARG A 37 -2.37 0.19 17.80
CA ARG A 37 -1.57 -1.04 17.87
C ARG A 37 -0.25 -0.98 17.11
N GLY A 38 -0.09 0.00 16.20
CA GLY A 38 1.08 0.12 15.34
C GLY A 38 1.16 -0.96 14.26
N ILE A 39 0.04 -1.59 13.90
CA ILE A 39 0.00 -2.68 12.92
C ILE A 39 -1.14 -2.45 11.92
N THR A 40 -0.92 -2.78 10.66
CA THR A 40 -1.95 -2.79 9.62
C THR A 40 -2.85 -4.01 9.78
N ILE A 41 -4.17 -3.78 9.82
CA ILE A 41 -5.20 -4.81 10.07
C ILE A 41 -5.97 -5.09 8.78
N ASP A 42 -6.31 -4.04 8.03
CA ASP A 42 -7.05 -4.11 6.79
C ASP A 42 -6.21 -3.57 5.62
N LEU A 43 -6.73 -3.66 4.40
CA LEU A 43 -6.07 -3.08 3.24
C LEU A 43 -6.01 -1.55 3.34
N GLY A 44 -4.81 -1.01 3.21
CA GLY A 44 -4.54 0.41 3.08
C GLY A 44 -4.41 0.83 1.62
N PHE A 45 -4.83 2.05 1.28
CA PHE A 45 -4.75 2.56 -0.08
C PHE A 45 -4.09 3.93 -0.11
N ALA A 46 -3.17 4.11 -1.04
CA ALA A 46 -2.52 5.39 -1.31
C ALA A 46 -2.26 5.55 -2.81
N HIS A 47 -1.85 6.73 -3.23
CA HIS A 47 -1.52 6.98 -4.63
C HIS A 47 -0.47 8.07 -4.77
N LEU A 48 0.25 8.03 -5.88
CA LEU A 48 1.25 9.02 -6.26
C LEU A 48 1.12 9.32 -7.76
N GLU A 49 1.14 10.60 -8.12
CA GLU A 49 1.18 11.03 -9.52
C GLU A 49 2.52 11.64 -9.86
N LEU A 50 3.15 11.16 -10.94
CA LEU A 50 4.45 11.64 -11.42
C LEU A 50 4.38 11.96 -12.92
N PRO A 51 5.20 12.90 -13.41
CA PRO A 51 5.44 13.04 -14.83
C PRO A 51 6.20 11.80 -15.35
N GLY A 52 5.67 11.18 -16.40
CA GLY A 52 6.30 10.06 -17.07
C GLY A 52 7.43 10.50 -18.02
N PRO A 53 8.28 9.56 -18.47
CA PRO A 53 9.42 9.86 -19.35
C PRO A 53 9.02 10.49 -20.69
N ASP A 54 7.79 10.21 -21.15
CA ASP A 54 7.20 10.75 -22.38
C ASP A 54 6.39 12.04 -22.15
N GLY A 55 6.50 12.64 -20.96
CA GLY A 55 5.74 13.83 -20.56
C GLY A 55 4.28 13.55 -20.19
N LYS A 56 3.79 12.31 -20.29
CA LYS A 56 2.42 11.95 -19.87
C LYS A 56 2.37 11.69 -18.38
N ARG A 57 1.23 11.97 -17.75
CA ARG A 57 1.00 11.64 -16.33
C ARG A 57 1.00 10.12 -16.12
N LEU A 58 1.78 9.66 -15.15
CA LEU A 58 1.83 8.31 -14.63
C LEU A 58 1.25 8.29 -13.21
N ARG A 59 0.31 7.39 -12.95
CA ARG A 59 -0.30 7.20 -11.63
C ARG A 59 0.16 5.87 -11.05
N PHE A 60 0.67 5.90 -9.84
CA PHE A 60 0.88 4.72 -9.01
C PHE A 60 -0.24 4.63 -7.99
N GLY A 61 -0.97 3.53 -7.98
CA GLY A 61 -1.85 3.16 -6.88
C GLY A 61 -1.11 2.19 -5.97
N PHE A 62 -1.14 2.42 -4.66
CA PHE A 62 -0.53 1.55 -3.66
C PHE A 62 -1.61 0.79 -2.92
N VAL A 63 -1.41 -0.52 -2.76
CA VAL A 63 -2.21 -1.40 -1.92
C VAL A 63 -1.30 -1.90 -0.79
N ASP A 64 -1.48 -1.34 0.41
CA ASP A 64 -0.74 -1.75 1.60
C ASP A 64 -1.44 -2.91 2.29
N VAL A 65 -0.80 -4.09 2.27
CA VAL A 65 -1.40 -5.31 2.79
C VAL A 65 -0.91 -5.61 4.21
N PRO A 66 -1.75 -6.19 5.08
CA PRO A 66 -1.34 -6.54 6.43
C PRO A 66 -0.28 -7.65 6.42
N GLY A 67 0.75 -7.50 7.26
CA GLY A 67 1.86 -8.45 7.37
C GLY A 67 1.73 -9.48 8.49
N HIS A 68 0.73 -9.33 9.37
CA HIS A 68 0.50 -10.26 10.47
C HIS A 68 -0.30 -11.48 9.99
N GLU A 69 0.13 -12.68 10.36
CA GLU A 69 -0.53 -13.95 10.02
C GLU A 69 -2.05 -14.00 10.30
N ARG A 70 -2.52 -13.29 11.34
CA ARG A 70 -3.93 -13.23 11.72
C ARG A 70 -4.81 -12.54 10.67
N PHE A 71 -4.21 -11.73 9.79
CA PHE A 71 -4.90 -10.93 8.78
C PHE A 71 -4.59 -11.38 7.34
N VAL A 72 -4.05 -12.59 7.15
CA VAL A 72 -3.77 -13.16 5.83
C VAL A 72 -5.01 -13.16 4.92
N ARG A 73 -6.22 -13.35 5.48
CA ARG A 73 -7.47 -13.28 4.70
C ARG A 73 -7.70 -11.89 4.09
N ASN A 74 -7.38 -10.83 4.81
CA ASN A 74 -7.52 -9.45 4.32
C ASN A 74 -6.46 -9.16 3.26
N MET A 75 -5.21 -9.59 3.47
CA MET A 75 -4.16 -9.53 2.46
C MET A 75 -4.62 -10.19 1.15
N LEU A 76 -5.16 -11.42 1.20
CA LEU A 76 -5.60 -12.15 0.02
C LEU A 76 -6.73 -11.44 -0.76
N ALA A 77 -7.51 -10.57 -0.12
CA ALA A 77 -8.52 -9.78 -0.81
C ALA A 77 -7.90 -8.64 -1.65
N GLY A 78 -6.71 -8.16 -1.29
CA GLY A 78 -6.04 -7.02 -1.93
C GLY A 78 -4.98 -7.37 -2.95
N VAL A 79 -4.58 -8.65 -3.06
CA VAL A 79 -3.51 -9.06 -3.98
C VAL A 79 -3.95 -9.13 -5.46
N GLY A 80 -5.25 -9.18 -5.72
CA GLY A 80 -5.78 -9.27 -7.09
C GLY A 80 -5.53 -7.99 -7.89
N GLY A 81 -4.95 -8.11 -9.09
CA GLY A 81 -4.76 -6.98 -9.99
C GLY A 81 -3.57 -6.07 -9.65
N ILE A 82 -2.64 -6.53 -8.80
CA ILE A 82 -1.35 -5.87 -8.59
C ILE A 82 -0.45 -6.09 -9.82
N ASP A 83 0.15 -5.02 -10.34
CA ASP A 83 1.12 -5.06 -11.43
C ASP A 83 2.54 -5.30 -10.94
N LEU A 84 2.88 -4.84 -9.72
CA LEU A 84 4.21 -4.95 -9.10
C LEU A 84 4.10 -5.12 -7.57
N VAL A 85 4.96 -5.94 -6.96
CA VAL A 85 5.08 -6.08 -5.50
C VAL A 85 6.41 -5.52 -5.01
N LEU A 86 6.37 -4.80 -3.88
CA LEU A 86 7.50 -4.28 -3.11
C LEU A 86 7.57 -4.94 -1.73
#